data_AF-A0A7S0L2H3-F1
#
_entry.id   AF-A0A7S0L2H3-F1
#
_cell.length_a   1.000
_cell.length_b   1.000
_cell.length_c   1.000
_cell.angle_alpha   90.00
_cell.angle_beta   90.00
_cell.angle_gamma   90.00
#
_symmetry.space_group_name_H-M   'P 1'
#
loop_
_entity.id
_entity.type
_entity.pdbx_description
1 polymer ?
#
loop_
_entity_poly.entity_id
_entity_poly.type
_entity_poly.pdbx_seq_one_letter_code
_entity_poly.pdbx_strand_id
1 'polypeptide(L)'
;WTAPFVMAAVNTRVVRRSNSLLGYGPKFTYNETMKMSGFCQALMTLMGLAVFVIMMAFSCTRSILKKFLPAPGEGPSRKLQKEGWFKTDVVATTESGKVVKAVVKGPEPGYYGTARMLTEAALCMALQRDELPRKGGILTTAAALNDVYLRRLPRGGITFAITDSPKTEESKNQA
;
A
#
# COMPACT_ATOMS: atom_id res chain seq x y z
N TRP A 1 -14.62 -10.05 -6.34
CA TRP A 1 -13.69 -11.15 -6.01
C TRP A 1 -12.29 -10.61 -5.78
N THR A 2 -11.45 -11.30 -5.00
CA THR A 2 -10.06 -10.88 -4.75
C THR A 2 -9.10 -12.05 -4.90
N ALA A 3 -7.82 -11.77 -5.15
CA ALA A 3 -6.74 -12.76 -5.20
C ALA A 3 -5.55 -12.30 -4.33
N PRO A 4 -4.60 -13.20 -4.00
CA PRO A 4 -3.43 -12.81 -3.23
C PRO A 4 -2.64 -11.68 -3.89
N PHE A 5 -2.22 -10.71 -3.08
CA PHE A 5 -1.30 -9.66 -3.51
C PHE A 5 0.12 -10.03 -3.10
N VAL A 6 1.05 -10.11 -4.06
CA VAL A 6 2.42 -10.59 -3.82
C VAL A 6 3.14 -9.76 -2.74
N MET A 7 2.94 -8.45 -2.72
CA MET A 7 3.59 -7.57 -1.74
C MET A 7 2.95 -7.63 -0.34
N ALA A 8 1.79 -8.28 -0.17
CA ALA A 8 1.14 -8.40 1.15
C ALA A 8 2.06 -9.03 2.19
N ALA A 9 2.88 -10.01 1.80
CA ALA A 9 3.85 -10.67 2.68
C ALA A 9 4.93 -9.71 3.22
N VAL A 10 5.25 -8.63 2.49
CA VAL A 10 6.19 -7.60 2.91
C VAL A 10 5.46 -6.50 3.68
N ASN A 11 4.38 -5.97 3.12
CA ASN A 11 3.65 -4.84 3.69
C ASN A 11 3.05 -5.14 5.06
N THR A 12 2.52 -6.36 5.27
CA THR A 12 2.00 -6.80 6.58
C THR A 12 3.04 -6.69 7.70
N ARG A 13 4.32 -6.94 7.42
CA ARG A 13 5.41 -6.80 8.40
C ARG A 13 5.66 -5.33 8.73
N VAL A 14 5.63 -4.44 7.74
CA VAL A 14 5.76 -2.99 7.94
C VAL A 14 4.59 -2.46 8.76
N VAL A 15 3.35 -2.88 8.47
CA VAL A 15 2.15 -2.47 9.22
C VAL A 15 2.21 -2.98 10.67
N ARG A 16 2.62 -4.24 10.89
CA ARG A 16 2.82 -4.78 12.25
C ARG A 16 3.90 -4.02 13.01
N ARG A 17 5.00 -3.63 12.35
CA ARG A 17 6.02 -2.76 12.95
C ARG A 17 5.45 -1.40 13.32
N SER A 18 4.66 -0.78 12.45
CA SER A 18 3.96 0.48 12.77
C SER A 18 3.03 0.31 13.97
N ASN A 19 2.24 -0.78 14.04
CA ASN A 19 1.40 -1.07 15.20
C ASN A 19 2.24 -1.18 16.49
N SER A 20 3.38 -1.88 16.46
CA SER A 20 4.27 -1.97 17.64
C SER A 20 4.83 -0.62 18.09
N LEU A 21 4.94 0.36 17.19
CA LEU A 21 5.49 1.70 17.47
C LEU A 21 4.42 2.72 17.86
N LEU A 22 3.16 2.51 17.44
CA LEU A 22 2.07 3.49 17.54
C LEU A 22 0.85 3.00 18.33
N GLY A 23 0.70 1.69 18.57
CA GLY A 23 -0.35 1.12 19.42
C GLY A 23 -1.75 1.17 18.82
N TYR A 24 -1.99 0.52 17.68
CA TYR A 24 -3.30 0.44 17.02
C TYR A 24 -4.31 -0.48 17.75
N GLY A 25 -3.87 -1.19 18.80
CA GLY A 25 -4.69 -2.04 19.63
C GLY A 25 -4.37 -3.54 19.50
N PRO A 26 -4.67 -4.34 20.55
CA PRO A 26 -4.30 -5.76 20.60
C PRO A 26 -5.10 -6.64 19.63
N LYS A 27 -6.28 -6.19 19.21
CA LYS A 27 -7.15 -6.87 18.24
C LYS A 27 -6.95 -6.38 16.80
N PHE A 28 -5.97 -5.50 16.55
CA PHE A 28 -5.71 -4.97 15.23
C PHE A 28 -5.31 -6.08 14.26
N THR A 29 -6.06 -6.20 13.17
CA THR A 29 -5.78 -7.14 12.07
C THR A 29 -5.62 -6.36 10.77
N TYR A 30 -4.80 -6.91 9.87
CA TYR A 30 -4.50 -6.28 8.59
C TYR A 30 -4.35 -7.34 7.51
N ASN A 31 -4.99 -7.11 6.37
CA ASN A 31 -4.92 -7.99 5.21
C ASN A 31 -4.90 -7.17 3.91
N GLU A 32 -4.20 -7.66 2.90
CA GLU A 32 -4.10 -7.03 1.58
C GLU A 32 -4.39 -8.06 0.48
N THR A 33 -5.24 -7.69 -0.45
CA THR A 33 -5.57 -8.51 -1.62
C THR A 33 -5.69 -7.63 -2.85
N MET A 34 -5.59 -8.25 -4.03
CA MET A 34 -5.85 -7.55 -5.29
C MET A 34 -7.30 -7.76 -5.70
N LYS A 35 -7.97 -6.68 -6.10
CA LYS A 35 -9.32 -6.73 -6.63
C LYS A 35 -9.31 -7.36 -8.03
N MET A 36 -10.23 -8.29 -8.27
CA MET A 36 -10.40 -8.99 -9.55
C MET A 36 -11.79 -8.73 -10.12
N SER A 37 -11.91 -8.75 -11.45
CA SER A 37 -13.17 -8.50 -12.14
C SER A 37 -14.19 -9.63 -11.91
N GLY A 38 -13.73 -10.85 -11.65
CA GLY A 38 -14.60 -12.01 -11.43
C GLY A 38 -13.90 -13.18 -10.74
N PHE A 39 -14.68 -14.22 -10.41
CA PHE A 39 -14.18 -15.43 -9.77
C PHE A 39 -13.13 -16.15 -10.62
N CYS A 40 -13.40 -16.35 -11.91
CA CYS A 40 -12.48 -17.04 -12.82
C CYS A 40 -11.12 -16.34 -12.89
N GLN A 41 -11.09 -15.01 -12.96
CA GLN A 41 -9.82 -14.26 -12.97
C GLN A 41 -9.07 -14.40 -11.64
N ALA A 42 -9.78 -14.36 -10.51
CA ALA A 42 -9.17 -14.58 -9.20
C ALA A 42 -8.57 -15.99 -9.08
N LEU A 43 -9.30 -17.01 -9.54
CA LEU A 43 -8.83 -18.40 -9.54
C LEU A 43 -7.62 -18.59 -10.45
N MET A 44 -7.65 -18.06 -11.66
CA MET A 44 -6.51 -18.12 -12.59
C MET A 44 -5.27 -17.42 -12.01
N THR A 45 -5.45 -16.27 -11.35
CA THR A 45 -4.35 -15.55 -10.70
C THR A 45 -3.76 -16.36 -9.54
N LEU A 46 -4.61 -16.96 -8.70
CA LEU A 46 -4.17 -17.81 -7.60
C LEU A 46 -3.38 -19.02 -8.12
N MET A 47 -3.92 -19.73 -9.11
CA MET A 47 -3.26 -20.89 -9.72
C MET A 47 -1.95 -20.50 -10.40
N GLY A 48 -1.95 -19.40 -11.16
CA GLY A 48 -0.74 -18.88 -11.81
C GLY A 48 0.36 -18.51 -10.82
N LEU A 49 0.00 -17.89 -9.69
CA LEU A 49 0.95 -17.58 -8.63
C LEU A 49 1.50 -18.84 -7.96
N ALA A 50 0.66 -19.84 -7.70
CA ALA A 50 1.07 -21.12 -7.12
C ALA A 50 2.07 -21.85 -8.05
N VAL A 51 1.74 -21.94 -9.34
CA VAL A 51 2.63 -22.52 -10.36
C VAL A 51 3.94 -21.73 -10.45
N PHE A 52 3.89 -20.40 -10.44
CA PHE A 52 5.10 -19.55 -10.46
C PHE A 52 6.02 -19.83 -9.27
N VAL A 53 5.46 -19.94 -8.06
CA VAL A 53 6.23 -20.26 -6.84
C VAL A 53 6.86 -21.65 -6.94
N ILE A 54 6.10 -22.65 -7.39
CA ILE A 54 6.60 -24.02 -7.60
C ILE A 54 7.74 -24.01 -8.62
N MET A 55 7.56 -23.37 -9.78
CA MET A 55 8.58 -23.27 -10.81
C MET A 55 9.85 -22.56 -10.34
N MET A 56 9.72 -21.55 -9.47
CA MET A 56 10.86 -20.86 -8.88
C MET A 56 11.61 -21.71 -7.83
N ALA A 57 10.94 -22.65 -7.17
CA ALA A 57 11.55 -23.52 -6.16
C ALA A 57 12.49 -24.58 -6.75
N PHE A 58 12.20 -25.10 -7.95
CA PHE A 58 13.02 -26.11 -8.61
C PHE A 58 14.03 -25.51 -9.60
N SER A 59 15.29 -25.93 -9.52
CA SER A 59 16.41 -25.35 -10.29
C SER A 59 16.24 -25.42 -11.82
N CYS A 60 15.71 -26.55 -12.32
CA CYS A 60 15.47 -26.77 -13.75
C CYS A 60 14.42 -25.78 -14.30
N THR A 61 13.26 -25.72 -13.67
CA THR A 61 12.17 -24.82 -14.08
C THR A 61 12.51 -23.34 -13.85
N ARG A 62 13.25 -23.03 -12.78
CA ARG A 62 13.71 -21.66 -12.50
C ARG A 62 14.61 -21.14 -13.62
N SER A 63 15.49 -21.98 -14.16
CA SER A 63 16.42 -21.59 -15.23
C SER A 63 15.68 -21.28 -16.54
N ILE A 64 14.60 -22.00 -16.83
CA ILE A 64 13.72 -21.72 -17.96
C ILE A 64 12.96 -20.41 -17.72
N LEU A 65 12.34 -20.26 -16.55
CA LEU A 65 11.52 -19.11 -16.21
C LEU A 65 12.31 -17.79 -16.22
N LYS A 66 13.58 -17.82 -15.78
CA LYS A 66 14.49 -16.67 -15.84
C LYS A 66 14.71 -16.14 -17.26
N LYS A 67 14.59 -16.96 -18.31
CA LYS A 67 14.74 -16.50 -19.70
C LYS A 67 13.58 -15.61 -20.16
N PHE A 68 12.43 -15.70 -19.49
CA PHE A 68 11.22 -14.94 -19.82
C PHE A 68 10.93 -13.81 -18.84
N LEU A 69 11.67 -13.73 -17.73
CA LEU A 69 11.54 -12.64 -16.78
C LEU A 69 12.44 -11.47 -17.19
N PRO A 70 12.03 -10.22 -16.92
CA PRO A 70 12.87 -9.06 -17.14
C PRO A 70 14.22 -9.23 -16.46
N ALA A 71 15.29 -8.84 -17.14
CA ALA A 71 16.61 -8.85 -16.54
C ALA A 71 16.67 -7.82 -15.40
N PRO A 72 17.48 -8.08 -14.35
CA PRO A 72 17.70 -7.10 -13.30
C PRO A 72 18.11 -5.74 -13.88
N GLY A 73 17.37 -4.69 -13.56
CA GLY A 73 17.64 -3.31 -14.01
C GLY A 73 16.88 -2.85 -15.25
N GLU A 74 16.16 -3.72 -15.97
CA GLU A 74 15.43 -3.31 -17.18
C GLU A 74 14.20 -2.44 -16.88
N GLY A 75 13.51 -2.70 -15.76
CA GLY A 75 12.33 -1.96 -15.36
C GLY A 75 11.17 -2.02 -16.37
N PRO A 76 10.01 -1.41 -16.06
CA PRO A 76 8.94 -1.23 -17.03
C PRO A 76 9.34 -0.17 -18.07
N SER A 77 8.79 -0.26 -19.28
CA SER A 77 9.04 0.74 -20.33
C SER A 77 8.59 2.15 -19.88
N ARG A 78 9.19 3.20 -20.46
CA ARG A 78 8.79 4.59 -20.16
C ARG A 78 7.30 4.84 -20.40
N LYS A 79 6.69 4.16 -21.36
CA LYS A 79 5.25 4.24 -21.63
C LYS A 79 4.43 3.68 -20.46
N LEU A 80 4.75 2.47 -20.02
CA LEU A 80 4.12 1.83 -18.85
C LEU A 80 4.29 2.68 -17.58
N GLN A 81 5.46 3.30 -17.39
CA GLN A 81 5.69 4.21 -16.27
C GLN A 81 4.79 5.45 -16.34
N LYS A 82 4.64 6.07 -17.51
CA LYS A 82 3.84 7.30 -17.69
C LYS A 82 2.33 7.07 -17.61
N GLU A 83 1.86 5.97 -18.17
CA GLU A 83 0.42 5.63 -18.25
C GLU A 83 -0.06 4.84 -17.03
N GLY A 84 0.86 4.24 -16.28
CA GLY A 84 0.56 3.42 -15.11
C GLY A 84 0.06 4.25 -13.93
N TRP A 85 -0.76 3.59 -13.12
CA TRP A 85 -1.36 4.16 -11.91
C TRP A 85 -1.65 3.03 -10.91
N PHE A 86 -1.89 3.40 -9.65
CA PHE A 86 -2.48 2.48 -8.67
C PHE A 86 -3.71 3.09 -8.01
N LYS A 87 -4.57 2.20 -7.53
CA LYS A 87 -5.68 2.52 -6.64
C LYS A 87 -5.76 1.45 -5.57
N THR A 88 -5.85 1.89 -4.32
CA THR A 88 -6.07 1.02 -3.16
C THR A 88 -7.39 1.41 -2.52
N ASP A 89 -8.33 0.48 -2.48
CA ASP A 89 -9.55 0.60 -1.67
C ASP A 89 -9.21 0.12 -0.25
N VAL A 90 -9.36 1.00 0.74
CA VAL A 90 -9.13 0.73 2.17
C VAL A 90 -10.48 0.56 2.84
N VAL A 91 -10.66 -0.55 3.56
CA VAL A 91 -11.84 -0.81 4.38
C VAL A 91 -11.36 -1.06 5.80
N ALA A 92 -11.74 -0.18 6.72
CA ALA A 92 -11.40 -0.29 8.12
C ALA A 92 -12.67 -0.54 8.95
N THR A 93 -12.62 -1.53 9.83
CA THR A 93 -13.69 -1.81 10.79
C THR A 93 -13.17 -1.49 12.18
N THR A 94 -13.85 -0.59 12.87
CA THR A 94 -13.55 -0.21 14.26
C THR A 94 -14.03 -1.27 15.24
N GLU A 95 -13.57 -1.22 16.49
CA GLU A 95 -14.01 -2.15 17.54
C GLU A 95 -15.52 -2.09 17.81
N SER A 96 -16.16 -0.95 17.56
CA SER A 96 -17.61 -0.78 17.67
C SER A 96 -18.39 -1.31 16.46
N GLY A 97 -17.72 -1.92 15.48
CA GLY A 97 -18.32 -2.42 14.23
C GLY A 97 -18.56 -1.35 13.16
N LYS A 98 -18.24 -0.08 13.43
CA LYS A 98 -18.34 0.99 12.43
C LYS A 98 -17.31 0.78 11.32
N VAL A 99 -17.78 0.83 10.08
CA VAL A 99 -16.95 0.68 8.87
C VAL A 99 -16.64 2.05 8.29
N VAL A 100 -15.37 2.29 7.99
CA VAL A 100 -14.87 3.48 7.28
C VAL A 100 -14.19 3.02 6.00
N LYS A 101 -14.52 3.65 4.88
CA LYS A 101 -13.89 3.35 3.59
C LYS A 101 -13.11 4.55 3.08
N ALA A 102 -11.92 4.29 2.57
CA ALA A 102 -11.09 5.29 1.93
C ALA A 102 -10.50 4.74 0.63
N VAL A 103 -10.10 5.64 -0.24
CA VAL A 103 -9.43 5.35 -1.50
C VAL A 103 -8.12 6.11 -1.54
N VAL A 104 -7.04 5.38 -1.83
CA VAL A 104 -5.73 5.95 -2.14
C VAL A 104 -5.48 5.78 -3.64
N LYS A 105 -5.03 6.84 -4.31
CA LYS A 105 -4.67 6.81 -5.74
C LYS A 105 -3.31 7.45 -5.94
N GLY A 106 -2.59 7.03 -6.97
CA GLY A 106 -1.35 7.66 -7.38
C GLY A 106 -0.82 7.15 -8.71
N PRO A 107 0.32 7.69 -9.17
CA PRO A 107 1.00 7.25 -10.39
C PRO A 107 1.57 5.85 -10.23
N GLU A 108 2.03 5.24 -11.32
CA GLU A 108 2.62 3.89 -11.36
C GLU A 108 3.47 3.58 -10.11
N PRO A 109 3.12 2.54 -9.31
CA PRO A 109 3.67 2.36 -7.98
C PRO A 109 5.13 1.88 -7.96
N GLY A 110 5.61 1.21 -9.00
CA GLY A 110 6.94 0.59 -9.06
C GLY A 110 8.09 1.55 -9.30
N TYR A 111 7.87 2.65 -10.04
CA TYR A 111 8.91 3.62 -10.40
C TYR A 111 8.53 5.04 -9.96
N TYR A 112 7.64 5.72 -10.68
CA TYR A 112 7.36 7.13 -10.38
C TYR A 112 6.69 7.32 -9.02
N GLY A 113 5.73 6.46 -8.67
CA GLY A 113 5.08 6.49 -7.36
C GLY A 113 6.07 6.31 -6.22
N THR A 114 6.91 5.28 -6.30
CA THR A 114 7.94 5.03 -5.27
C THR A 114 8.95 6.16 -5.19
N ALA A 115 9.47 6.67 -6.32
CA ALA A 115 10.42 7.78 -6.32
C ALA A 115 9.83 9.05 -5.71
N ARG A 116 8.56 9.35 -5.99
CA ARG A 116 7.86 10.50 -5.42
C ARG A 116 7.57 10.34 -3.93
N MET A 117 7.14 9.14 -3.50
CA MET A 117 7.01 8.81 -2.06
C MET A 117 8.32 9.05 -1.32
N LEU A 118 9.43 8.52 -1.84
CA LEU A 118 10.75 8.68 -1.24
C LEU A 118 11.19 10.15 -1.20
N THR A 119 10.95 10.90 -2.27
CA THR A 119 11.25 12.33 -2.36
C THR A 119 10.45 13.11 -1.31
N GLU A 120 9.14 12.87 -1.21
CA GLU A 120 8.31 13.57 -0.22
C GLU A 120 8.68 13.20 1.21
N ALA A 121 9.13 11.96 1.46
CA ALA A 121 9.65 11.54 2.76
C ALA A 121 10.94 12.29 3.12
N ALA A 122 11.87 12.42 2.18
CA ALA A 122 13.08 13.22 2.36
C ALA A 122 12.76 14.70 2.63
N LEU A 123 11.80 15.25 1.89
CA LEU A 123 11.38 16.64 2.07
C LEU A 123 10.66 16.88 3.41
N CYS A 124 9.93 15.91 3.97
CA CYS A 124 9.42 15.99 5.34
C CYS A 124 10.57 16.25 6.33
N MET A 125 11.63 15.44 6.23
CA MET A 125 12.77 15.49 7.13
C MET A 125 13.61 16.75 6.95
N ALA A 126 13.75 17.24 5.73
CA ALA A 126 14.53 18.42 5.41
C ALA A 126 13.81 19.74 5.74
N LEU A 127 12.49 19.80 5.51
CA LEU A 127 11.74 21.07 5.52
C LEU A 127 10.78 21.22 6.69
N GLN A 128 10.34 20.13 7.32
CA GLN A 128 9.34 20.15 8.40
C GLN A 128 9.82 19.41 9.66
N ARG A 129 11.12 19.44 9.92
CA ARG A 129 11.74 18.69 11.03
C ARG A 129 11.11 19.00 12.40
N ASP A 130 10.70 20.25 12.62
CA ASP A 130 10.11 20.67 13.90
C ASP A 130 8.69 20.11 14.15
N GLU A 131 8.00 19.68 13.10
CA GLU A 131 6.69 19.02 13.18
C GLU A 131 6.81 17.48 13.32
N LEU A 132 8.01 16.91 13.17
CA LEU A 132 8.21 15.46 13.21
C LEU A 132 8.31 14.92 14.64
N PRO A 133 7.80 13.70 14.91
CA PRO A 133 8.02 13.01 16.17
C PRO A 133 9.51 12.92 16.51
N ARG A 134 9.89 13.35 17.72
CA ARG A 134 11.26 13.23 18.25
C ARG A 134 11.54 11.80 18.75
N LYS A 135 11.44 10.82 17.86
CA LYS A 135 11.76 9.40 18.12
C LYS A 135 13.01 9.00 17.34
N GLY A 136 13.89 8.22 17.97
CA GLY A 136 15.08 7.64 17.35
C GLY A 136 14.92 6.17 16.97
N GLY A 137 15.90 5.64 16.24
CA GLY A 137 15.99 4.23 15.86
C GLY A 137 15.40 3.90 14.48
N ILE A 138 15.06 2.63 14.26
CA ILE A 138 14.48 2.14 12.99
C ILE A 138 12.96 2.28 13.05
N LEU A 139 12.47 3.31 12.37
CA LEU A 139 11.07 3.72 12.35
C LEU A 139 10.43 3.45 10.98
N THR A 140 9.12 3.21 10.97
CA THR A 140 8.32 3.20 9.73
C THR A 140 7.93 4.63 9.35
N THR A 141 7.53 4.86 8.09
CA THR A 141 7.04 6.18 7.64
C THR A 141 5.85 6.67 8.45
N ALA A 142 4.95 5.75 8.84
CA ALA A 142 3.83 6.05 9.73
C ALA A 142 4.31 6.58 11.10
N ALA A 143 5.34 5.96 11.68
CA ALA A 143 5.85 6.36 12.99
C ALA A 143 6.79 7.58 12.96
N ALA A 144 7.54 7.76 11.86
CA ALA A 144 8.55 8.80 11.72
C ALA A 144 8.01 10.12 11.14
N LEU A 145 7.06 10.04 10.21
CA LEU A 145 6.63 11.20 9.42
C LEU A 145 5.14 11.53 9.59
N ASN A 146 4.31 10.50 9.82
CA ASN A 146 2.89 10.59 10.14
C ASN A 146 2.12 11.65 9.32
N ASP A 147 1.41 12.57 9.99
CA ASP A 147 0.54 13.57 9.35
C ASP A 147 1.28 14.53 8.43
N VAL A 148 2.55 14.85 8.73
CA VAL A 148 3.38 15.71 7.86
C VAL A 148 3.51 15.06 6.49
N TYR A 149 3.74 13.74 6.45
CA TYR A 149 3.86 13.01 5.20
C TYR A 149 2.52 12.88 4.48
N LEU A 150 1.43 12.60 5.20
CA LEU A 150 0.07 12.54 4.63
C LEU A 150 -0.31 13.86 3.95
N ARG A 151 0.04 15.01 4.54
CA ARG A 151 -0.20 16.34 3.93
C ARG A 151 0.66 16.61 2.70
N ARG A 152 1.83 15.99 2.59
CA ARG A 152 2.79 16.21 1.49
C ARG A 152 2.59 15.32 0.29
N LEU A 153 2.21 14.07 0.51
CA LEU A 153 2.01 13.06 -0.55
C LEU A 153 1.15 13.54 -1.75
N PRO A 154 0.11 14.38 -1.57
CA PRO A 154 -0.63 14.97 -2.70
C PRO A 154 0.24 15.79 -3.67
N ARG A 155 1.33 16.42 -3.21
CA ARG A 155 2.30 17.13 -4.07
C ARG A 155 3.04 16.18 -5.01
N GLY A 156 3.23 14.93 -4.59
CA GLY A 156 3.72 13.82 -5.42
C GLY A 156 2.64 13.16 -6.29
N GLY A 157 1.39 13.64 -6.26
CA GLY A 157 0.27 13.05 -6.97
C GLY A 157 -0.34 11.82 -6.28
N ILE A 158 -0.11 11.64 -4.97
CA ILE A 158 -0.72 10.56 -4.18
C ILE A 158 -1.84 11.14 -3.32
N THR A 159 -3.07 10.78 -3.63
CA THR A 159 -4.27 11.37 -3.05
C THR A 159 -5.02 10.39 -2.17
N PHE A 160 -5.65 10.91 -1.11
CA PHE A 160 -6.46 10.17 -0.15
C PHE A 160 -7.87 10.75 -0.15
N ALA A 161 -8.89 9.90 -0.21
CA ALA A 161 -10.28 10.32 -0.13
C ALA A 161 -11.08 9.33 0.73
N ILE A 162 -11.84 9.84 1.69
CA ILE A 162 -12.82 9.04 2.43
C ILE A 162 -14.07 8.93 1.56
N THR A 163 -14.54 7.71 1.29
CA THR A 163 -15.66 7.44 0.38
C THR A 163 -16.94 7.05 1.11
N ASP A 164 -16.84 6.57 2.34
CA ASP A 164 -17.97 6.38 3.26
C ASP A 164 -17.52 6.80 4.66
N SER A 165 -18.04 7.92 5.13
CA SER A 165 -18.04 8.30 6.55
C SER A 165 -19.45 8.03 7.09
N PRO A 166 -19.63 7.37 8.24
CA PRO A 166 -20.93 7.40 8.89
C PRO A 166 -21.28 8.83 9.22
N LYS A 167 -22.52 9.22 8.92
CA LYS A 167 -23.07 10.52 9.28
C LYS A 167 -22.83 10.73 10.78
N THR A 168 -22.07 11.74 11.14
CA THR A 168 -21.97 12.19 12.52
C THR A 168 -23.36 12.62 12.95
N GLU A 169 -23.90 12.03 14.02
CA GLU A 169 -25.23 12.30 14.58
C GLU A 169 -25.34 13.68 15.28
N GLU A 170 -24.45 14.63 14.97
CA GLU A 170 -24.39 15.94 15.65
C GLU A 170 -25.21 17.05 14.97
N SER A 171 -25.94 16.78 13.88
CA SER A 171 -26.78 17.80 13.22
C SER A 171 -28.28 17.70 13.50
N LYS A 172 -28.71 16.96 14.52
CA LYS A 172 -30.15 16.86 14.90
C LYS A 172 -30.60 17.72 16.09
N ASN A 173 -29.72 18.55 16.68
CA ASN A 173 -30.08 19.44 17.80
C ASN A 173 -29.96 20.94 17.49
N GLN A 174 -29.99 21.33 16.21
CA GLN A 174 -30.18 22.72 15.81
C GLN A 174 -31.19 22.79 14.65
N ALA A 175 -32.46 22.63 14.96
CA ALA A 175 -33.61 23.17 14.21
C ALA A 175 -34.85 23.13 15.12
#